data_AF-A0AAW8JU29-F1
#
_entry.id   AF-A0AAW8JU29-F1
#
_cell.length_a   1.000
_cell.length_b   1.000
_cell.length_c   1.000
_cell.angle_alpha   90.00
_cell.angle_beta   90.00
_cell.angle_gamma   90.00
#
_symmetry.space_group_name_H-M   'P 1'
#
loop_
_entity.id
_entity.type
_entity.pdbx_description
1 polymer ?
#
loop_
_entity_poly.entity_id
_entity_poly.type
_entity_poly.pdbx_seq_one_letter_code
_entity_poly.pdbx_strand_id
1 'polypeptide(L)'
;MNKKLIYPLLISGLLLSQLTNANDPEIKLKRSCIKANPLIEGETDSELLSIYQRICDKKNTEEKSDLLIQAANRFQQIDNYIKSMILIDYLQKQNLNTPMLTDVKFLLGVNLARSSLTKMRMNEARYLNNDLTYPAAKAFVELYRTSVPAEEMVKAKPDDFRIKPAVSPKPKVQREQPKKQTQKKQVKTKPEKKAEPAKPKTPFAGF
;
A
#
# COMPACT_ATOMS: atom_id res chain seq x y z
N MET A 1 -49.74 -52.94 -33.89
CA MET A 1 -48.60 -53.87 -33.77
C MET A 1 -47.53 -53.23 -32.91
N ASN A 2 -47.35 -53.78 -31.71
CA ASN A 2 -46.33 -53.41 -30.73
C ASN A 2 -44.97 -53.96 -31.17
N LYS A 3 -43.89 -53.17 -31.04
CA LYS A 3 -42.62 -53.65 -30.46
C LYS A 3 -41.95 -52.48 -29.73
N LYS A 4 -42.11 -52.48 -28.40
CA LYS A 4 -41.29 -51.70 -27.47
C LYS A 4 -39.89 -52.32 -27.47
N LEU A 5 -38.85 -51.54 -27.73
CA LEU A 5 -37.48 -51.95 -27.44
C LEU A 5 -37.08 -51.28 -26.12
N ILE A 6 -37.08 -52.10 -25.08
CA ILE A 6 -36.58 -51.79 -23.74
C ILE A 6 -35.12 -52.22 -23.73
N TYR A 7 -34.20 -51.34 -23.36
CA TYR A 7 -32.85 -51.71 -22.92
C TYR A 7 -32.58 -51.12 -21.53
N PRO A 8 -32.00 -51.89 -20.58
CA PRO A 8 -32.00 -51.56 -19.17
C PRO A 8 -30.73 -50.84 -18.71
N LEU A 9 -30.94 -50.06 -17.63
CA LEU A 9 -30.06 -49.68 -16.52
C LEU A 9 -28.61 -50.21 -16.50
N LEU A 10 -27.64 -49.31 -16.29
CA LEU A 10 -26.71 -49.29 -15.13
C LEU A 10 -25.61 -48.22 -15.32
N ILE A 11 -24.97 -47.87 -14.20
CA ILE A 11 -23.94 -46.83 -13.94
C ILE A 11 -24.57 -45.53 -13.41
N SER A 12 -24.14 -44.92 -12.32
CA SER A 12 -23.36 -45.29 -11.13
C SER A 12 -23.33 -43.99 -10.29
N GLY A 13 -23.29 -44.09 -8.96
CA GLY A 13 -22.74 -43.01 -8.15
C GLY A 13 -23.72 -41.92 -7.72
N LEU A 14 -24.23 -42.09 -6.49
CA LEU A 14 -24.58 -40.99 -5.59
C LEU A 14 -23.55 -39.85 -5.70
N LEU A 15 -23.95 -38.68 -6.20
CA LEU A 15 -23.28 -37.41 -5.92
C LEU A 15 -24.06 -36.71 -4.80
N LEU A 16 -23.99 -37.29 -3.60
CA LEU A 16 -24.18 -36.52 -2.37
C LEU A 16 -22.83 -35.89 -2.06
N SER A 17 -22.54 -34.77 -2.71
CA SER A 17 -21.52 -33.84 -2.23
C SER A 17 -21.97 -33.33 -0.87
N GLN A 18 -21.54 -34.01 0.19
CA GLN A 18 -21.51 -33.39 1.50
C GLN A 18 -20.51 -32.24 1.41
N LEU A 19 -21.03 -31.03 1.18
CA LEU A 19 -20.34 -29.81 1.53
C LEU A 19 -20.22 -29.82 3.05
N THR A 20 -19.20 -30.50 3.56
CA THR A 20 -18.71 -30.26 4.91
C THR A 20 -18.10 -28.86 4.87
N ASN A 21 -18.93 -27.84 5.06
CA ASN A 21 -18.45 -26.59 5.62
C ASN A 21 -17.94 -26.96 7.01
N ALA A 22 -16.62 -27.14 7.13
CA ALA A 22 -15.98 -27.04 8.41
C ALA A 22 -16.35 -25.65 8.94
N ASN A 23 -17.22 -25.60 9.96
CA ASN A 23 -17.42 -24.40 10.76
C ASN A 23 -16.11 -24.16 11.49
N ASP A 24 -15.13 -23.56 10.80
CA ASP A 24 -13.93 -23.07 11.45
C ASP A 24 -14.38 -22.14 12.57
N PRO A 25 -13.87 -22.34 13.80
CA PRO A 25 -14.31 -21.55 14.93
C PRO A 25 -14.04 -20.08 14.64
N GLU A 26 -15.11 -19.29 14.56
CA GLU A 26 -15.06 -17.84 14.37
C GLU A 26 -14.13 -17.21 15.43
N ILE A 27 -13.02 -16.61 14.98
CA ILE A 27 -12.04 -16.00 15.88
C ILE A 27 -12.66 -14.73 16.48
N LYS A 28 -12.99 -14.76 17.77
CA LYS A 28 -13.55 -13.61 18.50
C LYS A 28 -12.50 -12.94 19.37
N LEU A 29 -12.08 -11.74 18.96
CA LEU A 29 -11.16 -10.91 19.74
C LEU A 29 -11.84 -10.35 21.00
N LYS A 30 -11.08 -10.28 22.10
CA LYS A 30 -11.53 -9.62 23.34
C LYS A 30 -11.82 -8.15 23.06
N ARG A 31 -12.87 -7.58 23.66
CA ARG A 31 -13.20 -6.14 23.52
C ARG A 31 -12.01 -5.21 23.85
N SER A 32 -11.17 -5.57 24.82
CA SER A 32 -9.98 -4.79 25.15
C SER A 32 -8.93 -4.77 24.03
N CYS A 33 -8.81 -5.87 23.27
CA CYS A 33 -7.94 -5.96 22.11
C CYS A 33 -8.42 -5.00 21.00
N ILE A 34 -9.72 -5.00 20.72
CA ILE A 34 -10.35 -4.12 19.74
C ILE A 34 -10.16 -2.64 20.12
N LYS A 35 -10.41 -2.30 21.39
CA LYS A 35 -10.18 -0.92 21.89
C LYS A 35 -8.73 -0.46 21.75
N ALA A 36 -7.76 -1.37 21.89
CA ALA A 36 -6.34 -1.04 21.72
C ALA A 36 -5.90 -1.02 20.25
N ASN A 37 -6.70 -1.61 19.35
CA ASN A 37 -6.41 -1.77 17.94
C ASN A 37 -7.66 -1.44 17.09
N PRO A 38 -8.09 -0.16 17.04
CA PRO A 38 -9.34 0.22 16.39
C PRO A 38 -9.40 -0.13 14.90
N LEU A 39 -8.25 -0.31 14.23
CA LEU A 39 -8.20 -0.74 12.83
C LEU A 39 -8.88 -2.10 12.59
N ILE A 40 -9.00 -2.99 13.58
CA ILE A 40 -9.68 -4.28 13.38
C ILE A 40 -11.15 -4.31 13.78
N GLU A 41 -11.72 -3.16 14.15
CA GLU A 41 -13.15 -3.10 14.41
C GLU A 41 -13.95 -3.42 13.13
N GLY A 42 -14.91 -4.34 13.25
CA GLY A 42 -15.77 -4.81 12.16
C GLY A 42 -15.10 -5.77 11.17
N GLU A 43 -13.82 -6.10 11.35
CA GLU A 43 -13.13 -7.05 10.48
C GLU A 43 -13.55 -8.50 10.74
N THR A 44 -13.63 -9.29 9.68
CA THR A 44 -14.08 -10.70 9.72
C THR A 44 -13.07 -11.68 9.13
N ASP A 45 -12.00 -11.18 8.50
CA ASP A 45 -10.96 -12.01 7.91
C ASP A 45 -10.24 -12.84 8.99
N SER A 46 -10.32 -14.17 8.89
CA SER A 46 -9.82 -15.08 9.91
C SER A 46 -8.31 -14.97 10.11
N GLU A 47 -7.55 -14.83 9.03
CA GLU A 47 -6.09 -14.69 9.10
C GLU A 47 -5.69 -13.39 9.80
N LEU A 48 -6.32 -12.26 9.45
CA LEU A 48 -6.14 -10.98 10.12
C LEU A 48 -6.51 -11.07 11.60
N LEU A 49 -7.66 -11.66 11.94
CA LEU A 49 -8.09 -11.82 13.33
C LEU A 49 -7.12 -12.70 14.12
N SER A 50 -6.53 -13.73 13.50
CA SER A 50 -5.52 -14.58 14.14
C SER A 50 -4.22 -13.81 14.44
N ILE A 51 -3.80 -12.90 13.55
CA ILE A 51 -2.65 -12.00 13.77
C ILE A 51 -2.93 -11.11 14.98
N TYR A 52 -4.11 -10.50 15.05
CA TYR A 52 -4.47 -9.63 16.17
C TYR A 52 -4.71 -10.37 17.48
N GLN A 53 -5.11 -11.64 17.44
CA GLN A 53 -5.15 -12.50 18.61
C GLN A 53 -3.76 -12.65 19.21
N ARG A 54 -2.73 -12.87 18.38
CA ARG A 54 -1.31 -12.94 18.80
C ARG A 54 -0.79 -11.60 19.30
N ILE A 55 -1.15 -10.48 18.67
CA ILE A 55 -0.80 -9.12 19.13
C ILE A 55 -1.32 -8.86 20.55
N CYS A 56 -2.52 -9.36 20.84
CA CYS A 56 -3.22 -9.11 22.10
C CYS A 56 -2.96 -10.16 23.19
N ASP A 57 -2.30 -11.27 22.85
CA ASP A 57 -1.91 -12.27 23.83
C ASP A 57 -0.67 -11.81 24.59
N LYS A 58 -0.81 -11.64 25.91
CA LYS A 58 0.28 -11.25 26.81
C LYS A 58 1.37 -12.31 26.94
N LYS A 59 1.07 -13.57 26.57
CA LYS A 59 2.01 -14.69 26.60
C LYS A 59 2.78 -14.85 25.30
N ASN A 60 2.38 -14.15 24.24
CA ASN A 60 3.05 -14.25 22.95
C ASN A 60 4.44 -13.61 23.02
N THR A 61 5.43 -14.30 22.45
CA THR A 61 6.83 -13.87 22.44
C THR A 61 7.26 -13.25 21.11
N GLU A 62 6.43 -13.35 20.06
CA GLU A 62 6.73 -12.71 18.77
C GLU A 62 6.82 -11.18 18.93
N GLU A 63 7.69 -10.55 18.13
CA GLU A 63 7.81 -9.10 18.15
C GLU A 63 6.50 -8.46 17.65
N LYS A 64 5.98 -7.52 18.43
CA LYS A 64 4.72 -6.85 18.06
C LYS A 64 4.82 -6.13 16.71
N SER A 65 6.00 -5.59 16.38
CA SER A 65 6.27 -4.95 15.09
C SER A 65 6.09 -5.93 13.92
N ASP A 66 6.63 -7.14 14.02
CA ASP A 66 6.53 -8.19 12.99
C ASP A 66 5.07 -8.61 12.75
N LEU A 67 4.30 -8.76 13.82
CA LEU A 67 2.86 -9.04 13.72
C LEU A 67 2.09 -7.90 13.07
N LEU A 68 2.45 -6.64 13.36
CA LEU A 68 1.84 -5.48 12.71
C LEU A 68 2.24 -5.37 11.24
N ILE A 69 3.46 -5.78 10.86
CA ILE A 69 3.87 -5.88 9.45
C ILE A 69 3.05 -6.96 8.73
N GLN A 70 2.84 -8.13 9.36
CA GLN A 70 1.96 -9.18 8.84
C GLN A 70 0.53 -8.68 8.67
N ALA A 71 -0.01 -7.94 9.65
CA ALA A 71 -1.34 -7.34 9.55
C ALA A 71 -1.43 -6.32 8.40
N ALA A 72 -0.40 -5.49 8.19
CA ALA A 72 -0.38 -4.53 7.08
C ALA A 72 -0.43 -5.24 5.73
N ASN A 73 0.36 -6.32 5.58
CA ASN A 73 0.31 -7.17 4.40
C ASN A 73 -1.07 -7.82 4.23
N ARG A 74 -1.66 -8.36 5.30
CA ARG A 74 -2.97 -8.99 5.21
C ARG A 74 -4.07 -8.02 4.80
N PHE A 75 -4.10 -6.81 5.36
CA PHE A 75 -4.99 -5.74 4.90
C PHE A 75 -4.82 -5.43 3.41
N GLN A 76 -3.59 -5.46 2.88
CA GLN A 76 -3.34 -5.29 1.46
C GLN A 76 -3.93 -6.44 0.63
N GLN A 77 -3.79 -7.68 1.08
CA GLN A 77 -4.29 -8.87 0.38
C GLN A 77 -5.82 -8.96 0.32
N ILE A 78 -6.52 -8.43 1.32
CA ILE A 78 -7.99 -8.38 1.37
C ILE A 78 -8.58 -7.07 0.81
N ASP A 79 -7.80 -6.35 0.00
CA ASP A 79 -8.17 -5.09 -0.65
C ASP A 79 -8.54 -3.94 0.29
N ASN A 80 -8.19 -4.04 1.57
CA ASN A 80 -8.37 -2.98 2.56
C ASN A 80 -7.16 -2.04 2.58
N TYR A 81 -6.93 -1.38 1.44
CA TYR A 81 -5.74 -0.57 1.19
C TYR A 81 -5.59 0.61 2.15
N ILE A 82 -6.70 1.19 2.62
CA ILE A 82 -6.68 2.30 3.57
C ILE A 82 -6.11 1.85 4.91
N LYS A 83 -6.62 0.76 5.48
CA LYS A 83 -6.13 0.24 6.77
C LYS A 83 -4.69 -0.26 6.68
N SER A 84 -4.33 -0.89 5.56
CA SER A 84 -2.94 -1.26 5.28
C SER A 84 -2.02 -0.04 5.28
N MET A 85 -2.37 1.03 4.56
CA MET A 85 -1.57 2.25 4.48
C MET A 85 -1.42 2.95 5.83
N ILE A 86 -2.50 3.03 6.62
CA ILE A 86 -2.46 3.61 7.98
C ILE A 86 -1.44 2.85 8.85
N LEU A 87 -1.43 1.52 8.76
CA LEU A 87 -0.54 0.68 9.55
C LEU A 87 0.92 0.80 9.09
N ILE A 88 1.16 0.87 7.78
CA ILE A 88 2.49 1.15 7.20
C ILE A 88 3.02 2.50 7.71
N ASP A 89 2.23 3.57 7.61
CA ASP A 89 2.64 4.90 8.06
C ASP A 89 2.92 4.94 9.56
N TYR A 90 2.16 4.20 10.36
CA TYR A 90 2.42 4.05 11.80
C TYR A 90 3.78 3.38 12.06
N LEU A 91 4.08 2.28 11.38
CA LEU A 91 5.34 1.54 11.53
C LEU A 91 6.54 2.38 11.05
N GLN A 92 6.42 3.04 9.91
CA GLN A 92 7.49 3.90 9.37
C GLN A 92 7.80 5.10 10.28
N LYS A 93 6.78 5.69 10.92
CA LYS A 93 6.96 6.74 11.94
C LYS A 93 7.71 6.26 13.18
N GLN A 94 7.77 4.96 13.42
CA GLN A 94 8.58 4.34 14.46
C GLN A 94 9.98 3.93 13.98
N ASN A 95 10.38 4.38 12.78
CA ASN A 95 11.61 4.01 12.10
C ASN A 95 11.71 2.53 11.69
N LEU A 96 10.57 1.81 11.63
CA LEU A 96 10.53 0.47 11.07
C LEU A 96 10.38 0.57 9.55
N ASN A 97 11.48 0.36 8.83
CA ASN A 97 11.55 0.39 7.37
C ASN A 97 12.10 -0.95 6.87
N THR A 98 11.23 -1.95 6.77
CA THR A 98 11.60 -3.27 6.27
C THR A 98 11.35 -3.37 4.75
N PRO A 99 12.05 -4.28 4.04
CA PRO A 99 11.74 -4.58 2.65
C PRO A 99 10.26 -4.95 2.46
N MET A 100 9.71 -5.78 3.36
CA MET A 100 8.29 -6.16 3.35
C MET A 100 7.35 -4.94 3.38
N LEU A 101 7.62 -3.93 4.22
CA LEU A 101 6.80 -2.72 4.22
C LEU A 101 6.91 -1.92 2.92
N THR A 102 8.08 -1.95 2.29
CA THR A 102 8.30 -1.33 0.98
C THR A 102 7.51 -2.06 -0.11
N ASP A 103 7.52 -3.39 -0.09
CA ASP A 103 6.79 -4.24 -1.04
C ASP A 103 5.28 -4.06 -0.89
N VAL A 104 4.76 -4.11 0.34
CA VAL A 104 3.33 -3.88 0.61
C VAL A 104 2.93 -2.47 0.15
N LYS A 105 3.73 -1.44 0.46
CA LYS A 105 3.46 -0.06 0.03
C LYS A 105 3.47 0.09 -1.50
N PHE A 106 4.40 -0.59 -2.17
CA PHE A 106 4.45 -0.64 -3.63
C PHE A 106 3.20 -1.30 -4.22
N LEU A 107 2.79 -2.47 -3.70
CA LEU A 107 1.59 -3.18 -4.14
C LEU A 107 0.32 -2.34 -3.96
N LEU A 108 0.18 -1.65 -2.82
CA LEU A 108 -0.91 -0.69 -2.58
C LEU A 108 -0.92 0.42 -3.65
N GLY A 109 0.23 1.02 -3.93
CA GLY A 109 0.37 2.07 -4.93
C GLY A 109 -0.01 1.60 -6.33
N VAL A 110 0.43 0.41 -6.73
CA VAL A 110 0.09 -0.21 -8.02
C VAL A 110 -1.42 -0.45 -8.14
N ASN A 111 -2.05 -1.03 -7.12
CA ASN A 111 -3.48 -1.31 -7.14
C ASN A 111 -4.32 -0.02 -7.15
N LEU A 112 -3.93 1.00 -6.39
CA LEU A 112 -4.59 2.31 -6.41
C LEU A 112 -4.47 2.99 -7.79
N ALA A 113 -3.28 2.97 -8.38
CA ALA A 113 -3.04 3.51 -9.72
C ALA A 113 -3.84 2.74 -10.79
N ARG A 114 -3.87 1.41 -10.70
CA ARG A 114 -4.65 0.54 -11.60
C ARG A 114 -6.14 0.82 -11.50
N SER A 115 -6.69 0.86 -10.29
CA SER A 115 -8.12 1.15 -10.04
C SER A 115 -8.49 2.52 -10.60
N SER A 116 -7.68 3.53 -10.31
CA SER A 116 -7.85 4.89 -10.83
C SER A 116 -7.84 4.90 -12.36
N LEU A 117 -6.81 4.33 -12.99
CA LEU A 117 -6.68 4.29 -14.44
C LEU A 117 -7.82 3.51 -15.11
N THR A 118 -8.27 2.42 -14.49
CA THR A 118 -9.43 1.65 -14.96
C THR A 118 -10.67 2.53 -14.97
N LYS A 119 -10.94 3.28 -13.88
CA LYS A 119 -12.04 4.23 -13.83
C LYS A 119 -11.92 5.33 -14.89
N MET A 120 -10.73 5.91 -15.05
CA MET A 120 -10.47 6.92 -16.10
C MET A 120 -10.86 6.41 -17.49
N ARG A 121 -10.47 5.18 -17.82
CA ARG A 121 -10.67 4.61 -19.15
C ARG A 121 -12.07 4.06 -19.37
N MET A 122 -12.60 3.33 -18.40
CA MET A 122 -13.82 2.55 -18.56
C MET A 122 -15.07 3.32 -18.16
N ASN A 123 -14.99 4.19 -17.15
CA ASN A 123 -16.14 4.93 -16.62
C ASN A 123 -16.17 6.38 -17.10
N GLU A 124 -15.00 6.99 -17.28
CA GLU A 124 -14.86 8.42 -17.60
C GLU A 124 -14.43 8.66 -19.06
N ALA A 125 -14.11 7.59 -19.81
CA ALA A 125 -13.65 7.62 -21.21
C ALA A 125 -12.53 8.66 -21.49
N ARG A 126 -11.67 8.91 -20.51
CA ARG A 126 -10.60 9.92 -20.61
C ARG A 126 -9.22 9.30 -20.66
N TYR A 127 -8.32 10.03 -21.29
CA TYR A 127 -6.90 9.73 -21.33
C TYR A 127 -6.16 10.38 -20.17
N LEU A 128 -4.91 9.95 -19.98
CA LEU A 128 -3.97 10.66 -19.12
C LEU A 128 -3.68 12.03 -19.76
N ASN A 129 -3.73 13.09 -18.95
CA ASN A 129 -3.36 14.43 -19.37
C ASN A 129 -1.83 14.58 -19.47
N ASN A 130 -1.38 15.49 -20.35
CA ASN A 130 0.03 15.71 -20.65
C ASN A 130 0.82 16.38 -19.51
N ASP A 131 0.14 17.13 -18.63
CA ASP A 131 0.82 17.99 -17.65
C ASP A 131 1.09 17.29 -16.31
N LEU A 132 0.23 16.36 -15.90
CA LEU A 132 0.26 15.77 -14.55
C LEU A 132 0.30 14.24 -14.58
N THR A 133 -0.69 13.63 -15.20
CA THR A 133 -0.94 12.18 -15.05
C THR A 133 -0.12 11.32 -16.00
N TYR A 134 0.10 11.78 -17.24
CA TYR A 134 0.94 11.05 -18.20
C TYR A 134 2.42 11.06 -17.81
N PRO A 135 3.03 12.20 -17.41
CA PRO A 135 4.42 12.22 -16.94
C PRO A 135 4.65 11.29 -15.73
N ALA A 136 3.74 11.31 -14.74
CA ALA A 136 3.84 10.45 -13.56
C ALA A 136 3.77 8.95 -13.93
N ALA A 137 2.82 8.57 -14.79
CA ALA A 137 2.70 7.19 -15.26
C ALA A 137 3.92 6.75 -16.08
N LYS A 138 4.42 7.62 -16.96
CA LYS A 138 5.60 7.35 -17.79
C LYS A 138 6.84 7.11 -16.92
N ALA A 139 7.10 7.97 -15.94
CA ALA A 139 8.23 7.81 -15.03
C ALA A 139 8.17 6.48 -14.25
N PHE A 140 6.98 6.08 -13.79
CA PHE A 140 6.79 4.77 -13.15
C PHE A 140 7.08 3.60 -14.09
N VAL A 141 6.55 3.64 -15.33
CA VAL A 141 6.77 2.59 -16.33
C VAL A 141 8.25 2.47 -16.70
N GLU A 142 8.97 3.58 -16.80
CA GLU A 142 10.42 3.56 -17.05
C GLU A 142 11.20 2.91 -15.91
N LEU A 143 10.90 3.27 -14.65
CA LEU A 143 11.48 2.61 -13.47
C LEU A 143 11.16 1.12 -13.42
N TYR A 144 9.91 0.76 -13.71
CA TYR A 144 9.47 -0.63 -13.74
C TYR A 144 10.26 -1.45 -14.78
N ARG A 145 10.42 -0.92 -16.00
CA ARG A 145 11.16 -1.60 -17.08
C ARG A 145 12.63 -1.84 -16.72
N THR A 146 13.22 -0.97 -15.90
CA THR A 146 14.62 -1.13 -15.48
C THR A 146 14.79 -1.95 -14.20
N SER A 147 13.70 -2.30 -13.51
CA SER A 147 13.70 -3.05 -12.25
C SER A 147 13.43 -4.55 -12.45
N VAL A 148 13.93 -5.11 -13.56
CA VAL A 148 13.72 -6.52 -13.94
C VAL A 148 14.05 -7.50 -12.79
N PRO A 149 13.31 -8.62 -12.64
CA PRO A 149 13.60 -9.65 -11.66
C PRO A 149 15.05 -10.15 -11.78
N ALA A 150 15.67 -10.50 -10.65
CA ALA A 150 17.08 -10.92 -10.62
C ALA A 150 17.37 -12.10 -11.56
N GLU A 151 16.40 -13.00 -11.72
CA GLU A 151 16.47 -14.16 -12.61
C GLU A 151 16.45 -13.77 -14.10
N GLU A 152 15.87 -12.61 -14.43
CA GLU A 152 15.89 -12.02 -15.76
C GLU A 152 17.14 -11.16 -15.99
N MET A 153 17.72 -10.58 -14.93
CA MET A 153 19.00 -9.85 -14.99
C MET A 153 20.17 -10.75 -15.39
N VAL A 154 20.20 -12.01 -14.94
CA VAL A 154 21.25 -12.99 -15.32
C VAL A 154 21.25 -13.27 -16.83
N LYS A 155 20.14 -13.01 -17.54
CA LYS A 155 20.01 -13.17 -18.99
C LYS A 155 20.25 -11.88 -19.78
N ALA A 156 20.33 -10.73 -19.11
CA ALA A 156 20.37 -9.42 -19.75
C ALA A 156 21.75 -8.75 -19.58
N LYS A 157 22.18 -7.98 -20.59
CA LYS A 157 23.52 -7.38 -20.58
C LYS A 157 23.57 -6.20 -19.59
N PRO A 158 24.69 -5.98 -18.87
CA PRO A 158 24.78 -4.98 -17.80
C PRO A 158 24.47 -3.52 -18.21
N ASP A 159 24.58 -3.20 -19.50
CA ASP A 159 24.37 -1.84 -20.01
C ASP A 159 22.90 -1.47 -20.25
N ASP A 160 21.97 -2.44 -20.22
CA ASP A 160 20.55 -2.19 -20.53
C ASP A 160 19.76 -1.53 -19.36
N PHE A 161 20.32 -1.50 -18.15
CA PHE A 161 19.59 -1.07 -16.93
C PHE A 161 20.20 0.13 -16.19
N ARG A 162 21.30 0.71 -16.69
CA ARG A 162 21.84 1.93 -16.07
C ARG A 162 20.93 3.12 -16.34
N ILE A 163 20.12 3.46 -15.34
CA ILE A 163 19.45 4.76 -15.29
C ILE A 163 20.54 5.83 -15.18
N LYS A 164 20.81 6.52 -16.30
CA LYS A 164 21.56 7.78 -16.24
C LYS A 164 20.73 8.75 -15.41
N PRO A 165 21.30 9.42 -14.39
CA PRO A 165 20.58 10.44 -13.64
C PRO A 165 19.96 11.43 -14.62
N ALA A 166 18.66 11.69 -14.49
CA ALA A 166 18.03 12.78 -15.22
C ALA A 166 18.78 14.06 -14.84
N VAL A 167 19.55 14.61 -15.78
CA VAL A 167 20.15 15.93 -15.62
C VAL A 167 18.98 16.89 -15.56
N SER A 168 18.64 17.32 -14.35
CA SER A 168 17.70 18.42 -14.14
C SER A 168 18.22 19.61 -14.96
N PRO A 169 17.42 20.21 -15.86
CA PRO A 169 17.84 21.43 -16.51
C PRO A 169 18.05 22.47 -15.41
N LYS A 170 19.31 22.88 -15.22
CA LYS A 170 19.65 24.01 -14.34
C LYS A 170 18.73 25.17 -14.73
N PRO A 171 18.07 25.85 -13.78
CA PRO A 171 17.36 27.08 -14.09
C PRO A 171 18.34 28.03 -14.79
N LYS A 172 17.99 28.50 -15.99
CA LYS A 172 18.70 29.61 -16.62
C LYS A 172 18.51 30.82 -15.70
N VAL A 173 19.51 31.10 -14.88
CA VAL A 173 19.62 32.39 -14.19
C VAL A 173 19.80 33.43 -15.28
N GLN A 174 18.72 34.14 -15.62
CA GLN A 174 18.83 35.37 -16.38
C GLN A 174 19.64 36.34 -15.52
N ARG A 175 20.84 36.66 -15.99
CA ARG A 175 21.75 37.60 -15.37
C ARG A 175 21.17 39.00 -15.60
N GLU A 176 20.33 39.47 -14.68
CA GLU A 176 19.95 40.88 -14.64
C GLU A 176 21.21 41.72 -14.38
N GLN A 177 21.47 42.68 -15.27
CA GLN A 177 22.57 43.63 -15.13
C GLN A 177 22.33 44.55 -13.92
N PRO A 178 23.39 44.93 -13.18
CA PRO A 178 23.24 45.70 -11.96
C PRO A 178 22.80 47.14 -12.25
N LYS A 179 21.57 47.49 -11.82
CA LYS A 179 21.13 48.89 -11.69
C LYS A 179 21.80 49.51 -10.46
N LYS A 180 22.37 50.71 -10.67
CA LYS A 180 23.07 51.54 -9.68
C LYS A 180 22.27 51.72 -8.38
N GLN A 181 22.95 51.50 -7.26
CA GLN A 181 22.49 51.79 -5.90
C GLN A 181 22.14 53.27 -5.74
N THR A 182 20.95 53.55 -5.20
CA THR A 182 20.66 54.82 -4.53
C THR A 182 20.35 54.50 -3.06
N GLN A 183 21.19 55.00 -2.16
CA GLN A 183 21.09 54.79 -0.72
C GLN A 183 19.88 55.50 -0.13
N LYS A 184 19.05 54.82 0.68
CA LYS A 184 18.32 55.46 1.79
C LYS A 184 18.14 54.52 3.01
N LYS A 185 18.78 54.98 4.10
CA LYS A 185 18.48 54.88 5.54
C LYS A 185 17.85 53.63 6.15
N GLN A 186 18.60 53.11 7.13
CA GLN A 186 18.19 52.21 8.22
C GLN A 186 16.97 52.72 9.00
N VAL A 187 16.05 51.80 9.31
CA VAL A 187 15.25 51.85 10.54
C VAL A 187 15.24 50.46 11.17
N LYS A 188 15.57 50.43 12.47
CA LYS A 188 15.68 49.25 13.33
C LYS A 188 14.29 48.68 13.66
N THR A 189 14.18 47.36 13.77
CA THR A 189 13.15 46.72 14.62
C THR A 189 13.66 45.41 15.21
N LYS A 190 13.09 45.09 16.37
CA LYS A 190 13.57 44.34 17.54
C LYS A 190 13.49 42.80 17.38
N PRO A 191 14.29 42.00 18.10
CA PRO A 191 14.28 40.54 17.97
C PRO A 191 13.09 39.90 18.70
N GLU A 192 12.41 38.96 18.04
CA GLU A 192 11.36 38.13 18.65
C GLU A 192 11.80 36.67 18.81
N LYS A 193 11.28 36.06 19.88
CA LYS A 193 11.82 34.92 20.63
C LYS A 193 11.75 33.57 19.90
N LYS A 194 12.75 32.75 20.24
CA LYS A 194 12.87 31.31 20.03
C LYS A 194 11.71 30.56 20.72
N ALA A 195 10.98 29.71 20.01
CA ALA A 195 10.05 28.74 20.58
C ALA A 195 10.63 27.32 20.48
N GLU A 196 10.52 26.57 21.57
CA GLU A 196 11.02 25.22 21.81
C GLU A 196 10.06 24.14 21.23
N PRO A 197 10.53 22.91 20.92
CA PRO A 197 9.75 21.94 20.16
C PRO A 197 8.67 21.25 20.98
N ALA A 198 7.45 21.17 20.45
CA ALA A 198 6.35 20.41 21.04
C ALA A 198 6.53 18.88 20.81
N LYS A 199 6.33 18.09 21.87
CA LYS A 199 6.29 16.62 21.86
C LYS A 199 5.14 16.08 20.97
N PRO A 200 5.31 14.96 20.25
CA PRO A 200 4.28 14.39 19.39
C PRO A 200 3.14 13.75 20.19
N LYS A 201 1.90 14.13 19.86
CA LYS A 201 0.65 13.49 20.33
C LYS A 201 0.28 12.33 19.40
N THR A 202 -0.21 11.25 19.99
CA THR A 202 -0.67 10.01 19.33
C THR A 202 -1.87 10.26 18.39
N PRO A 203 -1.95 9.61 17.21
CA PRO A 203 -2.84 10.03 16.13
C PRO A 203 -4.27 9.42 16.16
N PHE A 204 -4.69 8.75 17.24
CA PHE A 204 -5.98 8.03 17.25
C PHE A 204 -6.96 8.55 18.31
N ALA A 205 -7.21 9.86 18.31
CA ALA A 205 -8.37 10.44 18.96
C ALA A 205 -9.30 11.00 17.87
N GLY A 206 -10.16 10.13 17.33
CA GLY A 206 -11.19 10.54 16.37
C GLY A 206 -11.19 9.72 15.09
N PHE A 207 -11.56 8.45 15.19
CA PHE A 207 -12.40 7.72 14.25
C PHE A 207 -13.21 6.72 15.06
#